data_AF-X0VUZ2-F1
#
_entry.id   AF-X0VUZ2-F1
#
_cell.length_a   1.000
_cell.length_b   1.000
_cell.length_c   1.000
_cell.angle_alpha   90.00
_cell.angle_beta   90.00
_cell.angle_gamma   90.00
#
_symmetry.space_group_name_H-M   'P 1'
#
loop_
_entity.id
_entity.type
_entity.pdbx_description
1 polymer ?
#
loop_
_entity_poly.entity_id
_entity_poly.type
_entity_poly.pdbx_seq_one_letter_code
_entity_poly.pdbx_strand_id
1 'polypeptide(L)'
;CLGWAISAANDDSLIEQRSQRLDRLLDITNADYEERFDYASQLVAWFSQSRSLVQEILDLWLDWWRDLLLVKLGCGDGITNIDRQDMLASLAQGYSLAEIRAFISSIQSAGEQLRQNANPRLVLEVLMLSIPERRAMVNYG
;
A
#
# COMPACT_ATOMS: atom_id res chain seq x y z
N CYS A 1 -15.58 4.31 -10.74
CA CYS A 1 -14.31 4.59 -11.44
C CYS A 1 -14.52 4.76 -12.95
N LEU A 2 -15.15 5.84 -13.42
CA LEU A 2 -15.33 6.09 -14.87
C LEU A 2 -14.22 6.98 -15.48
N GLY A 3 -13.51 7.77 -14.67
CA GLY A 3 -12.49 8.72 -15.14
C GLY A 3 -11.10 8.13 -15.41
N TRP A 4 -10.78 6.95 -14.88
CA TRP A 4 -9.46 6.31 -15.05
C TRP A 4 -9.33 5.52 -16.36
N ALA A 5 -10.41 4.83 -16.77
CA ALA A 5 -10.42 4.01 -17.97
C ALA A 5 -10.25 4.83 -19.26
N ILE A 6 -10.66 6.11 -19.26
CA ILE A 6 -10.56 6.99 -20.43
C ILE A 6 -9.18 7.66 -20.51
N SER A 7 -8.53 7.96 -19.38
CA SER A 7 -7.20 8.58 -19.36
C SER A 7 -6.07 7.58 -19.57
N ALA A 8 -6.20 6.35 -19.07
CA ALA A 8 -5.17 5.31 -19.19
C ALA A 8 -5.06 4.72 -20.60
N ALA A 9 -6.11 4.79 -21.41
CA ALA A 9 -6.09 4.26 -22.79
C ALA A 9 -5.17 5.03 -23.75
N ASN A 10 -4.67 6.21 -23.35
CA ASN A 10 -3.84 7.08 -24.18
C ASN A 10 -2.41 7.30 -23.66
N ASP A 11 -2.03 6.73 -22.51
CA ASP A 11 -0.74 7.02 -21.88
C ASP A 11 -0.17 5.80 -21.14
N ASP A 12 0.57 4.96 -21.88
CA ASP A 12 1.26 3.78 -21.36
C ASP A 12 2.18 4.09 -20.17
N SER A 13 2.70 5.33 -20.09
CA SER A 13 3.59 5.75 -19.01
C SER A 13 2.91 5.82 -17.65
N LEU A 14 1.60 6.13 -17.60
CA LEU A 14 0.84 6.19 -16.35
C LEU A 14 0.57 4.79 -15.78
N ILE A 15 0.31 3.81 -16.66
CA ILE A 15 0.13 2.40 -16.27
C ILE A 15 1.43 1.85 -15.70
N GLU A 16 2.55 2.13 -16.37
CA GLU A 16 3.87 1.67 -15.94
C GLU A 16 4.27 2.28 -14.59
N GLN A 17 4.08 3.59 -14.40
CA GLN A 17 4.35 4.26 -13.12
C GLN A 17 3.52 3.67 -11.97
N ARG A 18 2.24 3.37 -12.21
CA ARG A 18 1.38 2.74 -11.21
C ARG A 18 1.88 1.33 -10.87
N SER A 19 2.25 0.54 -11.87
CA SER A 19 2.81 -0.80 -11.66
C SER A 19 4.07 -0.74 -10.79
N GLN A 20 5.00 0.16 -11.13
CA GLN A 20 6.24 0.35 -10.36
C GLN A 20 5.97 0.76 -8.90
N ARG A 21 4.99 1.63 -8.66
CA ARG A 21 4.59 2.02 -7.29
C ARG A 21 3.99 0.84 -6.51
N LEU A 22 3.20 0.00 -7.16
CA LEU A 22 2.64 -1.22 -6.56
C LEU A 22 3.73 -2.25 -6.26
N ASP A 23 4.66 -2.46 -7.19
CA ASP A 23 5.77 -3.39 -6.98
C ASP A 23 6.63 -2.91 -5.80
N ARG A 24 6.88 -1.60 -5.70
CA ARG A 24 7.59 -1.02 -4.55
C ARG A 24 6.85 -1.18 -3.22
N LEU A 25 5.52 -1.06 -3.20
CA LEU A 25 4.71 -1.36 -2.01
C LEU A 25 4.93 -2.82 -1.57
N LEU A 26 4.91 -3.76 -2.51
CA LEU A 26 5.06 -5.18 -2.22
C LEU A 26 6.45 -5.51 -1.68
N ASP A 27 7.49 -4.89 -2.24
CA ASP A 27 8.85 -5.00 -1.73
C ASP A 27 8.90 -4.54 -0.28
N ILE A 28 8.44 -3.32 0.01
CA ILE A 28 8.48 -2.72 1.36
C ILE A 28 7.63 -3.49 2.37
N THR A 29 6.55 -4.12 1.93
CA THR A 29 5.71 -4.96 2.79
C THR A 29 6.45 -6.21 3.28
N ASN A 30 7.36 -6.76 2.46
CA ASN A 30 8.16 -7.94 2.80
C ASN A 30 9.58 -7.60 3.31
N ALA A 31 9.97 -6.33 3.20
CA ALA A 31 11.27 -5.82 3.58
C ALA A 31 11.51 -5.83 5.09
N ASP A 32 12.78 -5.81 5.48
CA ASP A 32 13.18 -5.65 6.88
C ASP A 32 13.02 -4.20 7.38
N TYR A 33 13.37 -3.95 8.65
CA TYR A 33 13.25 -2.61 9.21
C TYR A 33 14.17 -1.60 8.50
N GLU A 34 15.41 -1.96 8.16
CA GLU A 34 16.37 -1.05 7.54
C GLU A 34 15.83 -0.53 6.20
N GLU A 35 15.39 -1.44 5.33
CA GLU A 35 14.81 -1.11 4.03
C GLU A 35 13.52 -0.28 4.15
N ARG A 36 12.69 -0.56 5.17
CA ARG A 36 11.48 0.23 5.44
C ARG A 36 11.84 1.65 5.89
N PHE A 37 12.80 1.82 6.79
CA PHE A 37 13.25 3.14 7.26
C PHE A 37 13.93 3.95 6.14
N ASP A 38 14.66 3.29 5.25
CA ASP A 38 15.20 3.92 4.05
C ASP A 38 14.09 4.41 3.12
N TYR A 39 13.01 3.62 2.98
CA TYR A 39 11.85 4.06 2.21
C TYR A 39 11.10 5.21 2.89
N ALA A 40 10.95 5.21 4.21
CA ALA A 40 10.41 6.35 4.94
C ALA A 40 11.24 7.62 4.68
N SER A 41 12.57 7.52 4.67
CA SER A 41 13.46 8.63 4.35
C SER A 41 13.25 9.15 2.92
N GLN A 42 13.02 8.25 1.94
CA GLN A 42 12.67 8.64 0.57
C GLN A 42 11.32 9.35 0.51
N LEU A 43 10.29 8.82 1.18
CA LEU A 43 8.97 9.45 1.26
C LEU A 43 9.04 10.84 1.89
N VAL A 44 9.88 11.05 2.92
CA VAL A 44 10.13 12.38 3.52
C VAL A 44 10.75 13.33 2.49
N ALA A 45 11.76 12.87 1.74
CA ALA A 45 12.39 13.68 0.71
C ALA A 45 11.37 14.09 -0.38
N TRP A 46 10.52 13.16 -0.83
CA TRP A 46 9.45 13.45 -1.77
C TRP A 46 8.37 14.36 -1.18
N PHE A 47 7.99 14.19 0.08
CA PHE A 47 7.00 15.04 0.74
C PHE A 47 7.42 16.52 0.76
N SER A 48 8.71 16.78 0.94
CA SER A 48 9.25 18.14 0.93
C SER A 48 9.21 18.80 -0.45
N GLN A 49 9.24 18.00 -1.52
CA GLN A 49 9.14 18.47 -2.91
C GLN A 49 7.69 18.58 -3.37
N SER A 50 6.88 17.57 -3.06
CA SER A 50 5.46 17.49 -3.41
C SER A 50 4.69 16.71 -2.36
N ARG A 51 3.83 17.44 -1.62
CA ARG A 51 2.93 16.82 -0.64
C ARG A 51 1.90 15.90 -1.30
N SER A 52 1.44 16.24 -2.51
CA SER A 52 0.43 15.44 -3.22
C SER A 52 0.99 14.08 -3.65
N LEU A 53 2.27 14.01 -4.02
CA LEU A 53 2.90 12.75 -4.44
C LEU A 53 2.84 11.69 -3.33
N VAL A 54 3.16 12.06 -2.10
CA VAL A 54 3.10 11.11 -0.97
C VAL A 54 1.65 10.74 -0.64
N GLN A 55 0.71 11.68 -0.78
CA GLN A 55 -0.72 11.36 -0.60
C GLN A 55 -1.21 10.35 -1.65
N GLU A 56 -0.82 10.50 -2.92
CA GLU A 56 -1.11 9.52 -3.98
C GLU A 56 -0.52 8.15 -3.69
N ILE A 57 0.69 8.09 -3.11
CA ILE A 57 1.30 6.82 -2.69
C ILE A 57 0.48 6.19 -1.56
N LEU A 58 0.07 6.96 -0.55
CA LEU A 58 -0.75 6.45 0.55
C LEU A 58 -2.13 5.99 0.08
N ASP A 59 -2.75 6.69 -0.87
CA ASP A 59 -4.02 6.28 -1.48
C ASP A 59 -3.87 4.96 -2.25
N LEU A 60 -2.77 4.81 -3.01
CA LEU A 60 -2.43 3.54 -3.68
C LEU A 60 -2.23 2.40 -2.67
N TRP A 61 -1.60 2.67 -1.53
CA TRP A 61 -1.46 1.71 -0.45
C TRP A 61 -2.83 1.34 0.14
N LEU A 62 -3.71 2.31 0.38
CA LEU A 62 -5.06 2.06 0.87
C LEU A 62 -5.88 1.18 -0.07
N ASP A 63 -5.84 1.47 -1.37
CA ASP A 63 -6.57 0.69 -2.37
C ASP A 63 -6.09 -0.76 -2.40
N TRP A 64 -4.77 -0.99 -2.35
CA TRP A 64 -4.21 -2.34 -2.29
C TRP A 64 -4.65 -3.11 -1.04
N TRP A 65 -4.54 -2.50 0.13
CA TRP A 65 -4.88 -3.15 1.39
C TRP A 65 -6.40 -3.33 1.57
N ARG A 66 -7.22 -2.47 0.96
CA ARG A 66 -8.66 -2.66 0.85
C ARG A 66 -9.00 -3.87 -0.03
N ASP A 67 -8.36 -4.02 -1.18
CA ASP A 67 -8.57 -5.20 -2.03
C ASP A 67 -8.15 -6.48 -1.31
N LEU A 68 -7.05 -6.44 -0.55
CA LEU A 68 -6.61 -7.54 0.30
C LEU A 68 -7.66 -7.90 1.38
N LEU A 69 -8.29 -6.89 1.98
CA LEU A 69 -9.40 -7.06 2.93
C LEU A 69 -10.61 -7.72 2.26
N LEU A 70 -11.00 -7.28 1.06
CA LEU A 70 -12.12 -7.83 0.31
C LEU A 70 -11.89 -9.30 -0.05
N VAL A 71 -10.69 -9.65 -0.52
CA VAL A 71 -10.29 -11.05 -0.75
C VAL A 71 -10.38 -11.88 0.52
N LYS A 72 -9.86 -11.37 1.65
CA LYS A 72 -9.89 -12.08 2.94
C LYS A 72 -11.32 -12.39 3.40
N LEU A 73 -12.28 -11.55 3.02
CA LEU A 73 -13.70 -11.70 3.34
C LEU A 73 -14.47 -12.53 2.29
N GLY A 74 -13.83 -12.99 1.22
CA GLY A 74 -14.49 -13.70 0.12
C GLY A 74 -15.30 -12.79 -0.81
N CYS A 75 -15.11 -11.47 -0.75
CA CYS A 75 -15.82 -10.47 -1.55
C CYS A 75 -15.02 -10.09 -2.82
N GLY A 76 -14.66 -11.08 -3.63
CA GLY A 76 -13.80 -10.90 -4.81
C GLY A 76 -14.33 -9.91 -5.85
N ASP A 77 -15.66 -9.85 -6.00
CA ASP A 77 -16.33 -8.99 -6.98
C ASP A 77 -16.13 -7.47 -6.73
N GLY A 78 -15.66 -7.09 -5.54
CA GLY A 78 -15.41 -5.70 -5.16
C GLY A 78 -13.97 -5.22 -5.38
N ILE A 79 -13.06 -6.09 -5.82
CA ILE A 79 -11.63 -5.79 -6.00
C ILE A 79 -11.43 -4.85 -7.19
N THR A 80 -10.51 -3.89 -7.03
CA THR A 80 -10.14 -2.97 -8.11
C THR A 80 -8.94 -3.48 -8.92
N ASN A 81 -7.98 -4.15 -8.29
CA ASN A 81 -6.79 -4.74 -8.91
C ASN A 81 -7.05 -6.16 -9.44
N ILE A 82 -8.01 -6.29 -10.35
CA ILE A 82 -8.47 -7.57 -10.91
C ILE A 82 -7.32 -8.32 -11.61
N ASP A 83 -6.42 -7.60 -12.26
CA ASP A 83 -5.21 -8.12 -12.92
C ASP A 83 -4.24 -8.80 -11.95
N ARG A 84 -4.36 -8.54 -10.65
CA ARG A 84 -3.50 -9.07 -9.58
C ARG A 84 -4.26 -9.90 -8.55
N GLN A 85 -5.45 -10.40 -8.89
CA GLN A 85 -6.32 -11.15 -7.98
C GLN A 85 -5.64 -12.38 -7.35
N ASP A 86 -4.91 -13.18 -8.13
CA ASP A 86 -4.21 -14.37 -7.62
C ASP A 86 -3.12 -14.00 -6.58
N MET A 87 -2.43 -12.90 -6.82
CA MET A 87 -1.44 -12.36 -5.88
C MET A 87 -2.10 -11.86 -4.60
N LEU A 88 -3.23 -11.14 -4.71
CA LEU A 88 -4.02 -10.73 -3.55
C LEU A 88 -4.51 -11.94 -2.74
N ALA A 89 -4.96 -13.01 -3.40
CA ALA A 89 -5.37 -14.25 -2.74
C ALA A 89 -4.22 -14.90 -1.96
N SER A 90 -3.04 -15.01 -2.55
CA SER A 90 -1.84 -15.53 -1.88
C SER A 90 -1.39 -14.66 -0.69
N LEU A 91 -1.41 -13.34 -0.87
CA LEU A 91 -1.00 -12.40 0.19
C LEU A 91 -2.00 -12.39 1.35
N ALA A 92 -3.31 -12.42 1.05
CA ALA A 92 -4.37 -12.35 2.06
C ALA A 92 -4.25 -13.50 3.06
N GLN A 93 -3.77 -14.67 2.62
CA GLN A 93 -3.59 -15.82 3.52
C GLN A 93 -2.52 -15.57 4.60
N GLY A 94 -1.49 -14.76 4.31
CA GLY A 94 -0.39 -14.46 5.23
C GLY A 94 -0.71 -13.47 6.35
N TYR A 95 -1.86 -12.79 6.27
CA TYR A 95 -2.31 -11.80 7.24
C TYR A 95 -3.66 -12.16 7.86
N SER A 96 -3.86 -11.82 9.12
CA SER A 96 -5.17 -11.88 9.77
C SER A 96 -6.03 -10.69 9.37
N LEU A 97 -7.35 -10.83 9.50
CA LEU A 97 -8.29 -9.74 9.26
C LEU A 97 -8.01 -8.52 10.17
N ALA A 98 -7.57 -8.78 11.40
CA ALA A 98 -7.23 -7.74 12.36
C ALA A 98 -6.00 -6.94 11.94
N GLU A 99 -4.94 -7.60 11.46
CA GLU A 99 -3.72 -6.95 10.95
C GLU A 99 -4.00 -6.09 9.73
N ILE A 100 -4.77 -6.61 8.76
CA ILE A 100 -5.17 -5.86 7.56
C ILE A 100 -5.93 -4.58 7.96
N ARG A 101 -6.93 -4.70 8.84
CA ARG A 101 -7.71 -3.55 9.32
C ARG A 101 -6.87 -2.55 10.10
N ALA A 102 -5.96 -3.02 10.95
CA ALA A 102 -5.08 -2.16 11.72
C ALA A 102 -4.17 -1.36 10.78
N PHE A 103 -3.57 -1.99 9.78
CA PHE A 103 -2.68 -1.30 8.86
C PHE A 103 -3.41 -0.31 7.94
N ILE A 104 -4.61 -0.64 7.45
CA ILE A 104 -5.48 0.33 6.75
C ILE A 104 -5.70 1.57 7.63
N SER A 105 -5.99 1.38 8.92
CA SER A 105 -6.21 2.48 9.86
C SER A 105 -4.93 3.31 10.06
N SER A 106 -3.76 2.66 10.12
CA SER A 106 -2.46 3.34 10.20
C SER A 106 -2.17 4.19 8.96
N ILE A 107 -2.45 3.69 7.75
CA ILE A 107 -2.27 4.47 6.51
C ILE A 107 -3.20 5.69 6.50
N GLN A 108 -4.48 5.52 6.85
CA GLN A 108 -5.44 6.64 6.93
C GLN A 108 -5.00 7.70 7.94
N SER A 109 -4.54 7.26 9.12
CA SER A 109 -4.03 8.14 10.17
C SER A 109 -2.78 8.89 9.71
N ALA A 110 -1.84 8.21 9.06
CA ALA A 110 -0.63 8.84 8.51
C ALA A 110 -0.97 9.90 7.46
N GLY A 111 -1.87 9.59 6.52
CA GLY A 111 -2.33 10.54 5.51
C GLY A 111 -2.94 11.81 6.13
N GLU A 112 -3.77 11.65 7.16
CA GLU A 112 -4.37 12.78 7.88
C GLU A 112 -3.35 13.60 8.67
N GLN A 113 -2.45 12.94 9.41
CA GLN A 113 -1.39 13.63 10.16
C GLN A 113 -0.49 14.47 9.24
N LEU A 114 -0.14 13.95 8.07
CA LEU A 114 0.62 14.70 7.07
C LEU A 114 -0.15 15.92 6.54
N ARG A 115 -1.47 15.81 6.31
CA ARG A 115 -2.32 16.94 5.91
C ARG A 115 -2.40 18.01 7.00
N GLN A 116 -2.39 17.59 8.26
CA GLN A 116 -2.39 18.47 9.43
C GLN A 116 -1.00 19.04 9.77
N ASN A 117 0.02 18.84 8.92
CA ASN A 117 1.39 19.33 9.10
C ASN A 117 2.12 18.72 10.31
N ALA A 118 1.76 17.50 10.73
CA ALA A 118 2.59 16.73 11.67
C ALA A 118 3.98 16.46 11.06
N ASN A 119 4.96 16.13 11.91
CA ASN A 119 6.34 15.87 11.47
C ASN A 119 6.37 14.69 10.47
N PRO A 120 6.69 14.91 9.19
CA PRO A 120 6.59 13.85 8.17
C PRO A 120 7.48 12.65 8.44
N ARG A 121 8.67 12.87 9.00
CA ARG A 121 9.60 11.80 9.34
C ARG A 121 8.99 10.85 10.36
N LEU A 122 8.51 11.39 11.48
CA LEU A 122 7.91 10.59 12.54
C LEU A 122 6.67 9.83 12.03
N VAL A 123 5.80 10.50 11.27
CA VAL A 123 4.57 9.89 10.74
C VAL A 123 4.90 8.71 9.83
N LEU A 124 5.85 8.89 8.91
CA LEU A 124 6.21 7.87 7.93
C LEU A 124 7.00 6.71 8.55
N GLU A 125 7.88 6.99 9.51
CA GLU A 125 8.59 5.96 10.28
C GLU A 125 7.62 5.10 11.11
N VAL A 126 6.64 5.73 11.78
CA VAL A 126 5.59 5.01 12.52
C VAL A 126 4.74 4.17 11.57
N LEU A 127 4.42 4.68 10.38
CA LEU A 127 3.71 3.90 9.37
C LEU A 127 4.50 2.65 8.98
N MET A 128 5.81 2.76 8.75
CA MET A 128 6.68 1.62 8.43
C MET A 128 6.70 0.55 9.53
N LEU A 129 6.76 0.98 10.80
CA LEU A 129 6.70 0.07 11.94
C LEU A 129 5.34 -0.63 12.07
N SER A 130 4.28 -0.03 11.53
CA SER A 130 2.92 -0.59 11.57
C SER A 130 2.63 -1.63 10.48
N ILE A 131 3.53 -1.78 9.50
CA ILE A 131 3.40 -2.80 8.45
C ILE A 131 3.45 -4.18 9.13
N PRO A 132 2.39 -5.00 9.01
CA PRO A 132 2.34 -6.29 9.68
C PRO A 132 3.33 -7.26 9.04
N GLU A 133 3.88 -8.17 9.85
CA GLU A 133 4.74 -9.24 9.37
C GLU A 133 3.91 -10.32 8.68
N ARG A 134 4.36 -10.73 7.49
CA ARG A 134 3.70 -11.83 6.77
C ARG A 134 4.04 -13.14 7.45
N ARG A 135 3.02 -13.91 7.85
CA ARG A 135 3.26 -15.30 8.28
C ARG A 135 3.62 -16.15 7.09
N ALA A 136 4.76 -16.83 7.15
CA ALA A 136 5.11 -17.88 6.21
C ALA A 136 4.10 -19.03 6.36
N MET A 137 3.57 -19.53 5.25
CA MET A 137 2.87 -20.81 5.26
C MET A 137 3.90 -21.90 5.52
N VAL A 138 3.83 -22.52 6.70
CA VAL A 138 4.55 -23.77 6.95
C VAL A 138 3.79 -24.86 6.20
N ASN A 139 4.31 -25.27 5.05
CA ASN A 139 3.84 -26.47 4.36
C ASN A 139 4.20 -27.68 5.21
N TYR A 140 3.23 -28.23 5.94
CA TYR A 140 3.33 -29.60 6.43
C TYR A 140 3.03 -30.52 5.25
N GLY A 141 4.11 -31.00 4.61
CA GLY A 141 4.07 -32.13 3.69
C GLY A 141 3.86 -33.45 4.43
#